data_AF-A0A935ITJ2-F1
#
_entry.id   AF-A0A935ITJ2-F1
#
_cell.length_a   1.000
_cell.length_b   1.000
_cell.length_c   1.000
_cell.angle_alpha   90.00
_cell.angle_beta   90.00
_cell.angle_gamma   90.00
#
_symmetry.space_group_name_H-M   'P 1'
#
loop_
_entity.id
_entity.type
_entity.pdbx_description
1 polymer ?
#
loop_
_entity_poly.entity_id
_entity_poly.type
_entity_poly.pdbx_seq_one_letter_code
_entity_poly.pdbx_strand_id
1 'polypeptide(L)' 'MPKKILIALGTRPEVIKLAPLILALRESDLKDEFFVVSTSQHDELLEQQLGFWNIKPDFCLHSSPQKKILFDFWQTH' A
#
# COMPACT_ATOMS: atom_id res chain seq x y z
N MET A 1 -17.64 -12.47 8.02
CA MET A 1 -16.21 -12.07 8.06
C MET A 1 -16.13 -10.59 7.76
N PRO A 2 -15.38 -9.77 8.52
CA PRO A 2 -15.15 -8.37 8.15
C PRO A 2 -14.45 -8.33 6.78
N LYS A 3 -14.88 -7.40 5.91
CA LYS A 3 -14.32 -7.25 4.56
C LYS A 3 -13.02 -6.46 4.66
N LYS A 4 -11.88 -7.13 4.43
CA LYS A 4 -10.57 -6.46 4.35
C LYS A 4 -10.46 -5.70 3.01
N ILE A 5 -10.11 -4.43 3.07
CA ILE A 5 -9.94 -3.55 1.91
C ILE A 5 -8.48 -3.64 1.43
N LEU A 6 -8.29 -3.75 0.11
CA LEU A 6 -6.95 -3.71 -0.49
C LEU A 6 -6.83 -2.45 -1.35
N ILE A 7 -5.83 -1.62 -1.06
CA ILE A 7 -5.52 -0.41 -1.82
C ILE A 7 -4.24 -0.67 -2.61
N ALA A 8 -4.36 -0.91 -3.90
CA ALA A 8 -3.23 -1.10 -4.80
C ALA A 8 -2.83 0.22 -5.48
N LEU A 9 -1.52 0.49 -5.54
CA LEU A 9 -0.94 1.67 -6.17
C LEU A 9 0.36 1.30 -6.90
N GLY A 10 0.56 1.84 -8.09
CA GLY A 10 1.69 1.53 -8.98
C GLY A 10 2.25 2.75 -9.69
N THR A 11 1.52 3.87 -9.68
CA THR A 11 1.91 5.09 -10.39
C THR A 11 1.84 6.35 -9.52
N ARG A 12 2.58 7.39 -9.92
CA ARG A 12 2.58 8.70 -9.26
C ARG A 12 1.18 9.32 -9.13
N PRO A 13 0.32 9.36 -10.18
CA PRO A 13 -1.02 9.91 -10.06
C PRO A 13 -1.93 9.12 -9.12
N GLU A 14 -1.75 7.80 -9.01
CA GLU A 14 -2.51 6.97 -8.07
C GLU A 14 -2.17 7.33 -6.62
N VAL A 15 -0.89 7.51 -6.28
CA VAL A 15 -0.48 7.94 -4.93
C VAL A 15 -1.07 9.30 -4.59
N ILE A 16 -1.00 10.27 -5.50
CA ILE A 16 -1.55 11.62 -5.27
C ILE A 16 -3.05 11.57 -4.97
N LYS A 17 -3.81 10.73 -5.69
CA LYS A 17 -5.26 10.60 -5.51
C LYS A 17 -5.65 9.83 -4.26
N LEU A 18 -4.89 8.79 -3.92
CA LEU A 18 -5.24 7.85 -2.84
C LEU A 18 -4.59 8.20 -1.50
N ALA A 19 -3.54 9.03 -1.48
CA ALA A 19 -2.87 9.42 -0.24
C ALA A 19 -3.82 10.03 0.80
N PRO A 20 -4.73 10.97 0.47
CA PRO A 20 -5.68 11.50 1.46
C PRO A 20 -6.59 10.42 2.06
N LEU A 21 -7.03 9.46 1.24
CA LEU A 21 -7.86 8.33 1.70
C LEU A 21 -7.07 7.41 2.63
N ILE A 22 -5.85 7.06 2.26
CA ILE A 22 -4.98 6.18 3.07
C ILE A 22 -4.74 6.81 4.44
N LEU A 23 -4.41 8.11 4.49
CA LEU A 23 -4.17 8.81 5.75
C LEU A 23 -5.42 8.85 6.63
N ALA A 24 -6.58 9.17 6.05
CA ALA A 24 -7.85 9.17 6.78
C ALA A 24 -8.21 7.77 7.33
N LEU A 25 -7.95 6.70 6.56
CA LEU A 25 -8.21 5.34 7.03
C LEU A 25 -7.29 4.94 8.19
N ARG A 26 -6.03 5.39 8.20
CA ARG A 26 -5.07 5.13 9.30
C ARG A 26 -5.47 5.79 10.62
N GLU A 27 -6.20 6.91 10.54
CA GLU A 27 -6.70 7.63 11.72
C GLU A 27 -8.10 7.17 12.15
N SER A 28 -8.75 6.31 11.35
CA SER A 28 -10.10 5.81 11.62
C SER A 28 -10.08 4.47 12.38
N ASP A 29 -11.27 4.04 12.84
CA ASP A 29 -11.47 2.70 13.43
C ASP A 29 -11.25 1.57 12.41
N LEU A 30 -11.17 1.89 11.11
CA LEU A 30 -10.91 0.94 10.02
C LEU A 30 -9.42 0.68 9.80
N LYS A 31 -8.52 1.23 10.62
CA LYS A 31 -7.06 1.14 10.43
C LYS A 31 -6.52 -0.29 10.29
N ASP A 32 -7.20 -1.26 10.92
CA ASP A 32 -6.85 -2.68 10.91
C ASP A 32 -7.63 -3.48 9.84
N GLU A 33 -8.51 -2.81 9.08
CA GLU A 33 -9.38 -3.41 8.05
C GLU A 33 -8.89 -3.16 6.62
N PHE A 34 -7.69 -2.59 6.43
CA PHE A 34 -7.14 -2.38 5.10
C PHE A 34 -5.63 -2.61 5.00
N PHE A 35 -5.17 -2.82 3.78
CA PHE A 35 -3.75 -2.92 3.42
C PHE A 35 -3.43 -2.08 2.19
N VAL A 36 -2.24 -1.51 2.16
CA VAL A 36 -1.68 -0.77 1.03
C VAL A 36 -0.65 -1.65 0.32
N VAL A 37 -0.82 -1.86 -0.98
CA VAL A 37 0.09 -2.64 -1.84
C VAL A 37 0.68 -1.73 -2.90
N SER A 38 2.01 -1.68 -2.96
CA SER A 38 2.73 -1.08 -4.08
C SER A 38 2.99 -2.12 -5.17
N THR A 39 2.59 -1.85 -6.41
CA THR A 39 2.94 -2.68 -7.57
C THR A 39 4.23 -2.22 -8.25
N SER A 40 4.77 -1.05 -7.89
CA SER A 40 6.13 -0.60 -8.26
C SER A 40 6.39 -0.70 -9.78
N GLN A 41 5.51 -0.08 -10.58
CA GLN A 41 5.66 -0.02 -12.04
C GLN A 41 6.58 1.12 -12.49
N HIS A 42 6.80 2.13 -11.64
CA HIS A 42 7.64 3.31 -11.88
C HIS A 42 8.33 3.80 -10.58
N ASP A 43 9.38 3.10 -10.16
CA ASP A 43 9.90 3.13 -8.78
C ASP A 43 10.34 4.51 -8.26
N GLU A 44 11.13 5.28 -9.00
CA GLU A 44 11.70 6.53 -8.44
C GLU A 44 10.64 7.60 -8.12
N LEU A 45 9.74 7.86 -9.07
CA LEU A 45 8.70 8.88 -8.91
C LEU A 45 7.60 8.43 -7.94
N LEU A 46 7.36 7.12 -7.86
CA LEU A 46 6.43 6.53 -6.92
C LEU A 46 6.96 6.67 -5.48
N GLU A 47 8.21 6.27 -5.25
CA GLU A 47 8.87 6.37 -3.94
C GLU A 47 8.97 7.82 -3.47
N GLN A 48 9.23 8.78 -4.37
CA GLN A 48 9.20 10.20 -4.02
C GLN A 48 7.84 10.64 -3.45
N GLN A 49 6.73 10.22 -4.08
CA GLN A 49 5.40 10.57 -3.58
C GLN A 49 5.06 9.82 -2.29
N LEU A 50 5.39 8.53 -2.20
CA LEU A 50 5.20 7.75 -0.96
C LEU A 50 5.95 8.40 0.21
N GLY A 51 7.19 8.85 -0.02
CA GLY A 51 7.98 9.61 0.95
C GLY A 51 7.35 10.95 1.30
N PHE A 52 6.90 11.72 0.30
CA PHE A 52 6.23 13.02 0.52
C PHE A 52 4.98 12.89 1.41
N TRP A 53 4.18 11.85 1.21
CA TRP A 53 2.97 11.59 2.00
C TRP A 53 3.22 10.77 3.28
N ASN A 54 4.47 10.38 3.55
CA ASN A 54 4.85 9.46 4.64
C ASN A 54 4.03 8.16 4.63
N ILE A 55 3.75 7.63 3.43
CA ILE A 55 3.02 6.38 3.22
C ILE A 55 4.01 5.26 2.98
N LYS A 56 4.12 4.33 3.93
CA LYS A 56 4.77 3.04 3.72
C LYS A 56 3.75 2.00 3.27
N PRO A 57 3.90 1.37 2.10
CA PRO A 57 3.09 0.22 1.71
C PRO A 57 3.34 -0.98 2.62
N ASP A 58 2.29 -1.76 2.89
CA ASP A 58 2.37 -3.00 3.66
C ASP A 58 3.02 -4.13 2.85
N PHE A 59 2.75 -4.14 1.55
CA PHE A 59 3.32 -5.09 0.60
C PHE A 59 3.87 -4.40 -0.64
N CYS A 60 4.89 -5.00 -1.25
CA CYS A 60 5.45 -4.58 -2.53
C CYS A 60 5.54 -5.79 -3.47
N LEU A 61 5.10 -5.63 -4.72
CA LEU A 61 5.17 -6.69 -5.73
C LEU A 61 6.48 -6.71 -6.54
N HIS A 62 7.32 -5.67 -6.41
CA HIS A 62 8.63 -5.65 -7.04
C HIS A 62 9.68 -6.38 -6.18
N SER A 63 10.59 -7.10 -6.84
CA SER A 63 11.66 -7.88 -6.23
C SER A 63 12.71 -6.99 -5.56
N SER A 64 12.41 -6.50 -4.36
CA SER A 64 13.43 -6.01 -3.44
C SER A 64 13.65 -7.07 -2.35
N PRO A 65 14.89 -7.36 -1.90
CA PRO A 65 15.20 -8.62 -1.20
C PRO A 65 14.58 -8.81 0.20
N GLN A 66 13.75 -7.90 0.70
CA GLN A 66 13.46 -7.79 2.14
C GLN A 66 12.02 -7.44 2.55
N LYS A 67 10.99 -7.59 1.71
CA LYS A 67 9.60 -7.38 2.17
C LYS A 67 8.64 -8.47 1.72
N LYS A 68 7.78 -8.87 2.67
CA LYS A 68 6.80 -9.97 2.61
C LYS A 68 5.99 -9.91 1.32
N ILE A 69 5.83 -11.05 0.66
CA ILE A 69 5.09 -11.15 -0.61
C ILE A 69 3.60 -11.28 -0.28
N LEU A 70 2.73 -10.62 -1.06
CA LEU A 70 1.27 -10.67 -0.83
C LEU A 70 0.71 -12.11 -0.85
N PHE A 71 1.37 -13.01 -1.59
CA PHE A 71 0.97 -14.41 -1.68
C PHE A 71 1.09 -15.15 -0.33
N ASP A 72 2.07 -14.79 0.50
CA ASP A 72 2.29 -15.40 1.82
C ASP A 72 1.16 -15.05 2.80
N PHE A 73 0.49 -13.91 2.60
CA PHE A 73 -0.62 -13.47 3.45
C PHE A 73 -1.86 -14.35 3.29
N TRP A 74 -2.17 -14.78 2.06
CA TRP A 74 -3.36 -15.57 1.77
C TRP A 74 -3.26 -17.05 2.19
N GLN A 75 -2.05 -17.57 2.44
CA GLN A 75 -1.85 -18.93 2.94
C GLN A 75 -1.98 -19.07 4.46
N THR A 76 -2.02 -17.96 5.20
CA THR A 76 -2.03 -17.99 6.67
C THR A 76 -3.45 -17.94 7.27
N HIS A 77 -4.49 -18.13 6.47
CA HIS A 77 -5.91 -18.23 6.90
C HIS A 77 -6.58 -19.39 6.19
#